data_AF-A0A2E6EPR1-F1
#
_entry.id   AF-A0A2E6EPR1-F1
#
_cell.length_a   1.000
_cell.length_b   1.000
_cell.length_c   1.000
_cell.angle_alpha   90.00
_cell.angle_beta   90.00
_cell.angle_gamma   90.00
#
_symmetry.space_group_name_H-M   'P 1'
#
loop_
_entity.id
_entity.type
_entity.pdbx_description
1 polymer ?
#
loop_
_entity_poly.entity_id
_entity_poly.type
_entity_poly.pdbx_seq_one_letter_code
_entity_poly.pdbx_strand_id
1 'polypeptide(L)'
;MLKADSMTYSVTRLLLKATLSFALLLPITGCDAPLGPSSVEPANFWPEEPESLVLLGHDVSRGVLALVNDQLTDVPFLTGECMIGSGAAERIVAHRQGPDSLDGTADDDPFDTITELDEVGLVGEQTLNLLAEAAERLGLVPVLELEGVPFTEDEVQDTLLFANGASLDVLDVEAGLDIRAARSLTYGRPYQSLVEVAERPFVGPSALTAMKWFAPSWVDSLE
;
A
#
# COMPACT_ATOMS: atom_id res chain seq x y z
N MET A 1 10.97 13.59 -40.80
CA MET A 1 9.73 14.11 -41.40
C MET A 1 8.82 12.92 -41.69
N LEU A 2 8.00 12.55 -40.71
CA LEU A 2 6.75 11.79 -40.85
C LEU A 2 6.03 11.98 -39.51
N LYS A 3 4.80 12.47 -39.63
CA LYS A 3 3.88 12.96 -38.62
C LYS A 3 2.70 12.00 -38.65
N ALA A 4 2.20 11.57 -37.49
CA ALA A 4 0.85 11.06 -37.21
C ALA A 4 0.92 10.10 -36.00
N ASP A 5 -0.04 10.00 -35.10
CA ASP A 5 -1.22 10.82 -34.83
C ASP A 5 -1.71 10.43 -33.43
N SER A 6 -2.28 11.42 -32.74
CA SER A 6 -2.89 11.35 -31.42
C SER A 6 -4.07 10.37 -31.37
N MET A 7 -4.00 9.36 -30.50
CA MET A 7 -5.15 8.53 -30.14
C MET A 7 -6.03 9.26 -29.11
N THR A 8 -7.09 9.89 -29.60
CA THR A 8 -8.24 10.39 -28.84
C THR A 8 -9.05 9.23 -28.26
N TYR A 9 -9.15 9.14 -26.93
CA TYR A 9 -10.03 8.22 -26.22
C TYR A 9 -11.50 8.66 -26.36
N SER A 10 -12.28 7.86 -27.08
CA SER A 10 -13.72 8.04 -27.28
C SER A 10 -14.50 7.40 -26.12
N VAL A 11 -14.88 8.22 -25.13
CA VAL A 11 -15.74 7.80 -24.01
C VAL A 11 -17.21 7.80 -24.46
N THR A 12 -17.71 6.66 -24.92
CA THR A 12 -19.14 6.48 -25.23
C THR A 12 -19.94 6.29 -23.95
N ARG A 13 -20.69 7.33 -23.55
CA ARG A 13 -21.62 7.33 -22.41
C ARG A 13 -22.81 6.40 -22.67
N LEU A 14 -22.98 5.41 -21.78
CA LEU A 14 -24.14 4.52 -21.73
C LEU A 14 -25.37 5.29 -21.21
N LEU A 15 -26.37 5.50 -22.06
CA LEU A 15 -27.63 6.14 -21.72
C LEU A 15 -28.54 5.17 -20.95
N LEU A 16 -28.73 5.42 -19.65
CA LEU A 16 -29.69 4.74 -18.79
C LEU A 16 -31.11 5.25 -19.09
N LYS A 17 -31.99 4.37 -19.57
CA LYS A 17 -33.42 4.65 -19.78
C LYS A 17 -34.18 4.44 -18.47
N ALA A 18 -34.63 5.51 -17.82
CA ALA A 18 -35.57 5.45 -16.71
C ALA A 18 -37.00 5.67 -17.25
N THR A 19 -37.81 4.61 -17.25
CA THR A 19 -39.22 4.67 -17.65
C THR A 19 -40.11 5.13 -16.50
N LEU A 20 -40.89 6.15 -16.81
CA LEU A 20 -41.89 6.86 -16.03
C LEU A 20 -43.24 6.11 -16.07
N SER A 21 -43.86 5.83 -14.92
CA SER A 21 -45.28 5.42 -14.70
C SER A 21 -45.45 5.21 -13.19
N PHE A 22 -46.54 5.50 -12.49
CA PHE A 22 -47.90 5.92 -12.80
C PHE A 22 -48.51 6.45 -11.47
N ALA A 23 -49.38 7.45 -11.54
CA ALA A 23 -49.98 8.13 -10.40
C ALA A 23 -51.00 7.26 -9.63
N LEU A 24 -51.04 7.39 -8.30
CA LEU A 24 -52.22 7.04 -7.50
C LEU A 24 -52.43 8.08 -6.38
N LEU A 25 -53.63 8.66 -6.39
CA LEU A 25 -54.12 9.74 -5.55
C LEU A 25 -55.07 9.15 -4.50
N LEU A 26 -54.81 9.33 -3.20
CA LEU A 26 -55.81 9.08 -2.13
C LEU A 26 -55.60 10.05 -0.94
N PRO A 27 -56.66 10.31 -0.14
CA PRO A 27 -56.93 11.61 0.46
C PRO A 27 -56.46 11.77 1.91
N ILE A 28 -56.52 13.04 2.32
CA ILE A 28 -56.16 13.62 3.62
C ILE A 28 -57.23 13.27 4.66
N THR A 29 -56.82 12.70 5.80
CA THR A 29 -57.51 12.84 7.10
C THR A 29 -56.46 12.83 8.21
N GLY A 30 -56.37 13.93 8.96
CA GLY A 30 -55.37 14.13 10.02
C GLY A 30 -55.73 13.48 11.36
N CYS A 31 -54.76 13.46 12.26
CA CYS A 31 -54.96 13.62 13.70
C CYS A 31 -53.65 14.06 14.35
N ASP A 32 -53.78 15.03 15.25
CA ASP A 32 -52.76 15.67 16.08
C ASP A 32 -51.93 14.65 16.88
N ALA A 33 -50.60 14.79 16.87
CA ALA A 33 -49.72 14.12 17.83
C ALA A 33 -48.70 15.15 18.39
N PRO A 34 -48.52 15.19 19.71
CA PRO A 34 -47.78 16.26 20.39
C PRO A 34 -46.28 16.22 20.08
N LEU A 35 -45.71 17.41 19.90
CA LEU A 35 -44.28 17.67 19.76
C LEU A 35 -43.52 17.20 21.02
N GLY A 36 -42.94 16.01 20.95
CA GLY A 36 -41.84 15.61 21.83
C GLY A 36 -40.51 15.92 21.12
N PRO A 37 -39.54 16.60 21.75
CA PRO A 37 -38.21 16.71 21.17
C PRO A 37 -37.47 15.38 21.39
N SER A 38 -37.54 14.47 20.41
CA SER A 38 -36.64 13.32 20.35
C SER A 38 -36.05 13.20 18.95
N SER A 39 -34.99 13.93 18.71
CA SER A 39 -33.98 13.61 17.71
C SER A 39 -32.77 14.46 18.04
N VAL A 40 -32.10 14.13 19.13
CA VAL A 40 -30.65 14.30 19.14
C VAL A 40 -30.20 13.32 18.06
N GLU A 41 -29.89 13.85 16.87
CA GLU A 41 -29.17 13.11 15.85
C GLU A 41 -28.00 12.44 16.57
N PRO A 42 -27.77 11.11 16.44
CA PRO A 42 -26.52 10.57 16.92
C PRO A 42 -25.46 11.34 16.17
N ALA A 43 -24.71 12.17 16.90
CA ALA A 43 -23.48 12.72 16.40
C ALA A 43 -22.77 11.56 15.70
N ASN A 44 -22.48 11.75 14.42
CA ASN A 44 -21.61 10.88 13.66
C ASN A 44 -20.26 10.85 14.41
N PHE A 45 -20.21 10.02 15.45
CA PHE A 45 -19.06 9.71 16.26
C PHE A 45 -18.30 8.66 15.46
N TRP A 46 -17.80 9.11 14.31
CA TRP A 46 -16.63 8.47 13.72
C TRP A 46 -15.51 8.80 14.70
N PRO A 47 -14.84 7.81 15.30
CA PRO A 47 -13.60 8.10 16.01
C PRO A 47 -12.73 8.84 14.99
N GLU A 48 -12.36 10.09 15.30
CA GLU A 48 -11.34 10.77 14.53
C GLU A 48 -10.11 9.86 14.58
N GLU A 49 -9.67 9.41 13.40
CA GLU A 49 -8.39 8.73 13.25
C GLU A 49 -7.36 9.54 14.05
N PRO A 50 -6.53 8.89 14.90
CA PRO A 50 -5.63 9.62 15.78
C PRO A 50 -4.81 10.64 14.98
N GLU A 51 -4.64 11.84 15.53
CA GLU A 51 -4.00 12.98 14.84
C GLU A 51 -2.60 12.64 14.26
N SER A 52 -1.93 11.61 14.76
CA SER A 52 -0.65 11.11 14.23
C SER A 52 -0.78 10.47 12.84
N LEU A 53 -1.93 9.89 12.48
CA LEU A 53 -2.22 9.34 11.14
C LEU A 53 -2.51 10.45 10.10
N VAL A 54 -2.69 11.69 10.57
CA VAL A 54 -2.83 12.88 9.72
C VAL A 54 -1.46 13.46 9.36
N LEU A 55 -0.38 13.11 10.08
CA LEU A 55 0.94 13.72 9.90
C LEU A 55 1.63 13.30 8.59
N LEU A 56 1.49 12.02 8.21
CA LEU A 56 1.90 11.46 6.93
C LEU A 56 0.76 10.60 6.40
N GLY A 57 0.46 10.69 5.09
CA GLY A 57 -0.51 9.78 4.48
C GLY A 57 -0.14 8.30 4.73
N HIS A 58 -1.12 7.41 4.76
CA HIS A 58 -0.91 6.00 5.12
C HIS A 58 0.18 5.29 4.30
N ASP A 59 0.24 5.54 2.98
CA ASP A 59 1.27 4.91 2.12
C ASP A 59 2.67 5.49 2.38
N VAL A 60 2.76 6.81 2.56
CA VAL A 60 4.03 7.47 2.92
C VAL A 60 4.53 6.95 4.26
N SER A 61 3.63 6.77 5.23
CA SER A 61 3.93 6.18 6.53
C SER A 61 4.52 4.78 6.40
N ARG A 62 3.94 3.92 5.54
CA ARG A 62 4.52 2.58 5.26
C ARG A 62 5.91 2.67 4.66
N GLY A 63 6.13 3.58 3.71
CA GLY A 63 7.45 3.78 3.10
C GLY A 63 8.50 4.26 4.12
N VAL A 64 8.13 5.18 5.01
CA VAL A 64 8.99 5.63 6.11
C VAL A 64 9.32 4.49 7.06
N LEU A 65 8.33 3.68 7.46
CA LEU A 65 8.56 2.51 8.33
C LEU A 65 9.45 1.46 7.64
N ALA A 66 9.24 1.21 6.35
CA ALA A 66 10.11 0.32 5.57
C ALA A 66 11.56 0.83 5.57
N LEU A 67 11.76 2.15 5.37
CA LEU A 67 13.07 2.78 5.40
C LEU A 67 13.78 2.60 6.76
N VAL A 68 13.13 2.95 7.87
CA VAL A 68 13.80 2.93 9.19
C VAL A 68 14.00 1.51 9.73
N ASN A 69 13.15 0.55 9.35
CA ASN A 69 13.25 -0.84 9.79
C ASN A 69 14.20 -1.70 8.93
N ASP A 70 14.67 -1.19 7.78
CA ASP A 70 15.67 -1.89 6.97
C ASP A 70 17.03 -1.93 7.70
N GLN A 71 17.58 -3.11 7.92
CA GLN A 71 18.85 -3.31 8.65
C GLN A 71 20.05 -2.62 7.97
N LEU A 72 19.97 -2.32 6.68
CA LEU A 72 20.97 -1.55 5.93
C LEU A 72 20.87 -0.04 6.18
N THR A 73 19.75 0.44 6.73
CA THR A 73 19.59 1.84 7.17
C THR A 73 20.36 2.05 8.46
N ASP A 74 21.60 2.52 8.34
CA ASP A 74 22.49 2.85 9.45
C ASP A 74 22.62 4.38 9.67
N VAL A 75 23.36 4.79 10.71
CA VAL A 75 23.57 6.21 11.02
C VAL A 75 24.25 6.97 9.87
N PRO A 76 25.34 6.47 9.26
CA PRO A 76 25.92 7.07 8.05
C PRO A 76 24.91 7.28 6.92
N PHE A 77 24.07 6.29 6.63
CA PHE A 77 23.06 6.39 5.59
C PHE A 77 22.01 7.45 5.91
N LEU A 78 21.45 7.45 7.13
CA LEU A 78 20.45 8.44 7.55
C LEU A 78 21.02 9.87 7.53
N THR A 79 22.25 10.05 7.95
CA THR A 79 22.88 11.38 8.01
C THR A 79 23.36 11.89 6.65
N GLY A 80 23.85 11.00 5.78
CA GLY A 80 24.39 11.35 4.46
C GLY A 80 23.33 11.38 3.37
N GLU A 81 22.55 10.31 3.24
CA GLU A 81 21.59 10.13 2.15
C GLU A 81 20.21 10.71 2.49
N CYS A 82 19.78 10.62 3.76
CA CYS A 82 18.49 11.13 4.21
C CYS A 82 18.58 12.53 4.86
N MET A 83 19.78 13.07 5.00
CA MET A 83 20.04 14.40 5.58
C MET A 83 19.48 14.58 7.01
N ILE A 84 19.33 13.48 7.76
CA ILE A 84 18.83 13.49 9.13
C ILE A 84 19.92 13.97 10.08
N GLY A 85 19.55 14.73 11.11
CA GLY A 85 20.48 15.14 12.16
C GLY A 85 21.05 13.93 12.90
N SER A 86 22.37 13.91 13.14
CA SER A 86 23.07 12.74 13.71
C SER A 86 22.46 12.24 15.02
N GLY A 87 22.02 13.14 15.90
CA GLY A 87 21.39 12.75 17.16
C GLY A 87 20.02 12.08 17.00
N ALA A 88 19.26 12.40 15.95
CA ALA A 88 18.01 11.70 15.64
C ALA A 88 18.32 10.35 14.99
N ALA A 89 19.25 10.32 14.03
CA ALA A 89 19.69 9.08 13.37
C ALA A 89 20.22 8.04 14.36
N GLU A 90 21.08 8.45 15.31
CA GLU A 90 21.58 7.58 16.38
C GLU A 90 20.46 6.96 17.22
N ARG A 91 19.40 7.73 17.52
CA ARG A 91 18.29 7.26 18.33
C ARG A 91 17.35 6.33 17.57
N ILE A 92 17.10 6.62 16.30
CA ILE A 92 16.29 5.75 15.43
C ILE A 92 16.95 4.37 15.33
N VAL A 93 18.25 4.33 15.02
CA VAL A 93 18.99 3.07 14.92
C VAL A 93 19.08 2.35 16.27
N ALA A 94 19.37 3.08 17.36
CA ALA A 94 19.46 2.48 18.69
C ALA A 94 18.11 1.96 19.21
N HIS A 95 16.98 2.55 18.83
CA HIS A 95 15.66 2.01 19.12
C HIS A 95 15.48 0.67 18.41
N ARG A 96 15.67 0.64 17.08
CA ARG A 96 15.52 -0.57 16.27
C ARG A 96 16.38 -1.73 16.74
N GLN A 97 17.65 -1.48 17.04
CA GLN A 97 18.62 -2.51 17.44
C GLN A 97 18.49 -2.97 18.90
N GLY A 98 17.69 -2.26 19.70
CA GLY A 98 17.58 -2.56 21.11
C GLY A 98 18.89 -2.45 21.92
N PRO A 99 18.91 -3.00 23.15
CA PRO A 99 20.02 -2.86 24.09
C PRO A 99 21.39 -3.38 23.64
N ASP A 100 21.46 -4.41 22.79
CA ASP A 100 22.73 -5.00 22.37
C ASP A 100 23.40 -4.27 21.19
N SER A 101 22.68 -3.34 20.54
CA SER A 101 23.14 -2.52 19.41
C SER A 101 23.54 -3.33 18.18
N LEU A 102 22.90 -4.48 17.96
CA LEU A 102 23.12 -5.35 16.81
C LEU A 102 21.78 -5.67 16.13
N ASP A 103 21.70 -5.44 14.82
CA ASP A 103 20.53 -5.88 14.05
C ASP A 103 20.46 -7.41 13.91
N GLY A 104 19.24 -7.93 13.84
CA GLY A 104 18.94 -9.35 13.65
C GLY A 104 19.01 -10.17 14.93
N THR A 105 18.95 -9.54 16.10
CA THR A 105 19.01 -10.18 17.42
C THR A 105 17.62 -10.30 18.03
N ALA A 106 17.54 -10.90 19.22
CA ALA A 106 16.25 -11.18 19.86
C ALA A 106 15.65 -9.95 20.56
N ASP A 107 16.44 -8.90 20.76
CA ASP A 107 16.06 -7.66 21.43
C ASP A 107 15.86 -6.48 20.47
N ASP A 108 15.91 -6.71 19.16
CA ASP A 108 15.46 -5.76 18.14
C ASP A 108 14.01 -5.32 18.43
N ASP A 109 13.75 -4.02 18.27
CA ASP A 109 12.46 -3.36 18.46
C ASP A 109 12.11 -2.54 17.20
N PRO A 110 11.67 -3.20 16.11
CA PRO A 110 11.31 -2.51 14.88
C PRO A 110 10.08 -1.62 15.11
N PHE A 111 10.04 -0.47 14.44
CA PHE A 111 8.92 0.45 14.55
C PHE A 111 7.65 -0.15 13.94
N ASP A 112 6.59 -0.24 14.74
CA ASP A 112 5.26 -0.69 14.29
C ASP A 112 4.45 0.45 13.68
N THR A 113 4.67 1.69 14.17
CA THR A 113 3.86 2.85 13.77
C THR A 113 4.67 4.13 13.63
N ILE A 114 4.16 5.08 12.83
CA ILE A 114 4.74 6.43 12.76
C ILE A 114 4.64 7.17 14.09
N THR A 115 3.62 6.87 14.91
CA THR A 115 3.47 7.47 16.25
C THR A 115 4.65 7.07 17.15
N GLU A 116 5.01 5.78 17.15
CA GLU A 116 6.17 5.29 17.90
C GLU A 116 7.47 5.94 17.43
N LEU A 117 7.64 6.09 16.11
CA LEU A 117 8.79 6.78 15.55
C LEU A 117 8.85 8.26 15.96
N ASP A 118 7.73 8.97 15.97
CA ASP A 118 7.63 10.37 16.41
C ASP A 118 7.92 10.54 17.92
N GLU A 119 7.64 9.52 18.73
CA GLU A 119 7.96 9.51 20.16
C GLU A 119 9.46 9.36 20.45
N VAL A 120 10.27 8.95 19.48
CA VAL A 120 11.73 8.88 19.62
C VAL A 120 12.30 10.29 19.78
N GLY A 121 13.07 10.50 20.84
CA GLY A 121 13.65 11.82 21.12
C GLY A 121 14.41 12.40 19.91
N LEU A 122 14.20 13.70 19.63
CA LEU A 122 14.74 14.41 18.45
C LEU A 122 14.17 13.97 17.09
N VAL A 123 13.29 12.98 17.05
CA VAL A 123 12.34 12.83 15.96
C VAL A 123 11.21 13.82 16.23
N GLY A 124 10.80 14.50 15.17
CA GLY A 124 9.74 15.48 15.17
C GLY A 124 9.42 15.81 13.72
N GLU A 125 8.48 16.73 13.51
CA GLU A 125 7.91 17.02 12.18
C GLU A 125 8.96 17.19 11.07
N GLN A 126 10.04 17.95 11.32
CA GLN A 126 11.10 18.13 10.30
C GLN A 126 11.81 16.82 9.95
N THR A 127 12.12 15.98 10.94
CA THR A 127 12.77 14.68 10.73
C THR A 127 11.83 13.74 9.97
N LEU A 128 10.54 13.71 10.31
CA LEU A 128 9.55 12.90 9.62
C LEU A 128 9.37 13.32 8.16
N ASN A 129 9.37 14.63 7.87
CA ASN A 129 9.31 15.13 6.49
C ASN A 129 10.54 14.69 5.67
N LEU A 130 11.74 14.76 6.24
CA LEU A 130 12.96 14.31 5.56
C LEU A 130 12.96 12.79 5.31
N LEU A 131 12.46 12.00 6.27
CA LEU A 131 12.29 10.56 6.09
C LEU A 131 11.25 10.24 5.01
N ALA A 132 10.14 10.98 4.94
CA ALA A 132 9.13 10.85 3.90
C ALA A 132 9.71 11.16 2.51
N GLU A 133 10.43 12.27 2.37
CA GLU A 133 11.15 12.63 1.13
C GLU A 133 12.17 11.56 0.73
N ALA A 134 12.89 10.98 1.70
CA ALA A 134 13.82 9.89 1.45
C ALA A 134 13.10 8.63 0.99
N ALA A 135 12.02 8.22 1.67
CA ALA A 135 11.23 7.05 1.31
C ALA A 135 10.63 7.16 -0.11
N GLU A 136 10.10 8.32 -0.48
CA GLU A 136 9.61 8.59 -1.83
C GLU A 136 10.73 8.49 -2.87
N ARG A 137 11.86 9.12 -2.62
CA ARG A 137 13.02 9.11 -3.53
C ARG A 137 13.63 7.72 -3.72
N LEU A 138 13.58 6.90 -2.69
CA LEU A 138 14.05 5.51 -2.72
C LEU A 138 13.00 4.54 -3.28
N GLY A 139 11.81 5.01 -3.67
CA GLY A 139 10.76 4.17 -4.22
C GLY A 139 10.11 3.24 -3.19
N LEU A 140 10.20 3.55 -1.90
CA LEU A 140 9.67 2.71 -0.81
C LEU A 140 8.18 2.95 -0.53
N VAL A 141 7.62 4.04 -1.07
CA VAL A 141 6.20 4.37 -0.89
C VAL A 141 5.35 3.49 -1.81
N PRO A 142 4.37 2.72 -1.28
CA PRO A 142 3.47 1.95 -2.10
C PRO A 142 2.66 2.82 -3.06
N VAL A 143 2.55 2.38 -4.31
CA VAL A 143 1.77 3.05 -5.37
C VAL A 143 0.49 2.28 -5.74
N LEU A 144 0.41 1.02 -5.31
CA LEU A 144 -0.70 0.13 -5.60
C LEU A 144 -0.97 -0.77 -4.39
N GLU A 145 -2.25 -0.98 -4.07
CA GLU A 145 -2.66 -1.97 -3.07
C GLU A 145 -3.66 -2.94 -3.69
N LEU A 146 -3.35 -4.24 -3.62
CA LEU A 146 -4.19 -5.32 -4.14
C LEU A 146 -4.52 -6.29 -3.02
N GLU A 147 -5.80 -6.40 -2.70
CA GLU A 147 -6.29 -7.29 -1.64
C GLU A 147 -5.58 -7.11 -0.28
N GLY A 148 -5.21 -5.87 0.06
CA GLY A 148 -4.49 -5.54 1.28
C GLY A 148 -2.97 -5.75 1.20
N VAL A 149 -2.43 -6.13 0.04
CA VAL A 149 -1.00 -6.25 -0.22
C VAL A 149 -0.51 -4.98 -0.92
N PRO A 150 0.31 -4.15 -0.26
CA PRO A 150 0.88 -2.95 -0.87
C PRO A 150 2.05 -3.31 -1.79
N PHE A 151 2.20 -2.58 -2.89
CA PHE A 151 3.29 -2.71 -3.87
C PHE A 151 3.90 -1.34 -4.15
N THR A 152 5.23 -1.26 -4.12
CA THR A 152 6.00 -0.15 -4.70
C THR A 152 6.05 -0.26 -6.22
N GLU A 153 6.52 0.79 -6.90
CA GLU A 153 6.63 0.78 -8.36
C GLU A 153 7.53 -0.37 -8.86
N ASP A 154 8.70 -0.56 -8.25
CA ASP A 154 9.65 -1.61 -8.60
C ASP A 154 9.04 -3.00 -8.34
N GLU A 155 8.39 -3.19 -7.18
CA GLU A 155 7.71 -4.44 -6.85
C GLU A 155 6.58 -4.77 -7.84
N VAL A 156 5.84 -3.76 -8.35
CA VAL A 156 4.83 -3.99 -9.40
C VAL A 156 5.50 -4.51 -10.67
N GLN A 157 6.60 -3.89 -11.09
CA GLN A 157 7.31 -4.25 -12.31
C GLN A 157 7.91 -5.66 -12.23
N ASP A 158 8.61 -5.95 -11.14
CA ASP A 158 9.22 -7.26 -10.89
C ASP A 158 8.16 -8.35 -10.78
N THR A 159 7.09 -8.10 -10.02
CA THR A 159 6.00 -9.08 -9.85
C THR A 159 5.29 -9.34 -11.17
N LEU A 160 5.09 -8.32 -12.01
CA LEU A 160 4.47 -8.49 -13.33
C LEU A 160 5.39 -9.23 -14.30
N LEU A 161 6.70 -8.95 -14.26
CA LEU A 161 7.70 -9.67 -15.06
C LEU A 161 7.76 -11.14 -14.64
N PHE A 162 7.79 -11.42 -13.34
CA PHE A 162 7.72 -12.75 -12.75
C PHE A 162 6.44 -13.49 -13.16
N ALA A 163 5.28 -12.84 -13.00
CA ALA A 163 3.98 -13.39 -13.35
C ALA A 163 3.89 -13.79 -14.84
N ASN A 164 4.57 -13.06 -15.73
CA ASN A 164 4.58 -13.31 -17.17
C ASN A 164 5.68 -14.30 -17.62
N GLY A 165 6.83 -14.34 -16.94
CA GLY A 165 8.01 -15.06 -17.39
C GLY A 165 8.32 -16.37 -16.68
N ALA A 166 8.01 -16.50 -15.39
CA ALA A 166 8.43 -17.65 -14.58
C ALA A 166 7.83 -18.98 -15.07
N SER A 167 8.53 -20.09 -14.93
CA SER A 167 7.97 -21.41 -15.27
C SER A 167 6.89 -21.82 -14.26
N LEU A 168 6.10 -22.86 -14.59
CA LEU A 168 5.14 -23.41 -13.63
C LEU A 168 5.83 -23.93 -12.37
N ASP A 169 6.97 -24.60 -12.53
CA ASP A 169 7.73 -25.16 -11.40
C ASP A 169 8.34 -24.06 -10.53
N VAL A 170 8.81 -22.96 -11.13
CA VAL A 170 9.29 -21.79 -10.37
C VAL A 170 8.14 -21.17 -9.57
N LEU A 171 6.95 -21.01 -10.17
CA LEU A 171 5.79 -20.47 -9.47
C LEU A 171 5.32 -21.39 -8.32
N ASP A 172 5.19 -22.69 -8.57
CA ASP A 172 4.64 -23.66 -7.61
C ASP A 172 5.64 -24.04 -6.51
N VAL A 173 6.87 -24.38 -6.90
CA VAL A 173 7.86 -24.98 -5.99
C VAL A 173 8.77 -23.93 -5.38
N GLU A 174 9.37 -23.07 -6.20
CA GLU A 174 10.38 -22.12 -5.72
C GLU A 174 9.75 -20.92 -5.00
N ALA A 175 8.73 -20.32 -5.61
CA ALA A 175 7.96 -19.24 -4.99
C ALA A 175 6.86 -19.74 -4.05
N GLY A 176 6.59 -21.05 -4.03
CA GLY A 176 5.66 -21.68 -3.08
C GLY A 176 4.18 -21.33 -3.29
N LEU A 177 3.76 -20.96 -4.51
CA LEU A 177 2.35 -20.69 -4.79
C LEU A 177 1.54 -22.00 -4.77
N ASP A 178 0.25 -21.92 -4.45
CA ASP A 178 -0.67 -23.05 -4.68
C ASP A 178 -0.65 -23.41 -6.17
N ILE A 179 -0.45 -24.70 -6.49
CA ILE A 179 -0.41 -25.21 -7.86
C ILE A 179 -1.59 -24.75 -8.74
N ARG A 180 -2.79 -24.52 -8.17
CA ARG A 180 -3.94 -24.01 -8.92
C ARG A 180 -3.76 -22.55 -9.29
N ALA A 181 -3.19 -21.73 -8.39
CA ALA A 181 -2.81 -20.35 -8.67
C ALA A 181 -1.70 -20.30 -9.72
N ALA A 182 -0.63 -21.09 -9.55
CA ALA A 182 0.48 -21.16 -10.49
C ALA A 182 0.02 -21.58 -11.91
N ARG A 183 -0.89 -22.57 -12.02
CA ARG A 183 -1.54 -22.94 -13.29
C ARG A 183 -2.42 -21.84 -13.85
N SER A 184 -3.23 -21.20 -13.00
CA SER A 184 -4.10 -20.09 -13.40
C SER A 184 -3.29 -18.92 -13.98
N LEU A 185 -2.13 -18.64 -13.38
CA LEU A 185 -1.18 -17.63 -13.81
C LEU A 185 -0.56 -18.00 -15.17
N THR A 186 0.02 -19.19 -15.29
CA THR A 186 0.64 -19.64 -16.55
C THR A 186 -0.33 -19.69 -17.73
N TYR A 187 -1.59 -20.10 -17.52
CA TYR A 187 -2.60 -20.14 -18.59
C TYR A 187 -3.18 -18.77 -18.98
N GLY A 188 -3.16 -17.79 -18.08
CA GLY A 188 -3.76 -16.47 -18.33
C GLY A 188 -2.81 -15.46 -18.99
N ARG A 189 -1.55 -15.82 -19.20
CA ARG A 189 -0.55 -14.93 -19.81
C ARG A 189 -0.88 -14.53 -21.25
N PRO A 190 -0.42 -13.34 -21.70
CA PRO A 190 0.30 -12.33 -20.92
C PRO A 190 -0.64 -11.39 -20.15
N TYR A 191 -0.16 -10.88 -19.02
CA TYR A 191 -0.81 -9.85 -18.20
C TYR A 191 -0.24 -8.48 -18.52
N GLN A 192 -1.11 -7.48 -18.58
CA GLN A 192 -0.74 -6.07 -18.78
C GLN A 192 -0.62 -5.28 -17.48
N SER A 193 -1.19 -5.81 -16.39
CA SER A 193 -1.14 -5.17 -15.08
C SER A 193 -1.24 -6.20 -13.97
N LEU A 194 -0.82 -5.79 -12.77
CA LEU A 194 -0.93 -6.64 -11.58
C LEU A 194 -2.39 -6.81 -11.12
N VAL A 195 -3.30 -5.92 -11.52
CA VAL A 195 -4.74 -6.08 -11.30
C VAL A 195 -5.26 -7.32 -12.04
N GLU A 196 -4.86 -7.51 -13.30
CA GLU A 196 -5.24 -8.71 -14.08
C GLU A 196 -4.69 -10.00 -13.46
N VAL A 197 -3.51 -9.92 -12.84
CA VAL A 197 -2.88 -11.03 -12.09
C VAL A 197 -3.71 -11.36 -10.85
N ALA A 198 -4.11 -10.36 -10.06
CA ALA A 198 -4.91 -10.54 -8.86
C ALA A 198 -6.31 -11.10 -9.14
N GLU A 199 -6.92 -10.78 -10.29
CA GLU A 199 -8.23 -11.31 -10.69
C GLU A 199 -8.21 -12.82 -11.07
N ARG A 200 -7.02 -13.44 -11.16
CA ARG A 200 -6.91 -14.83 -11.56
C ARG A 200 -7.45 -15.77 -10.49
N PRO A 201 -8.17 -16.85 -10.87
CA PRO A 201 -8.62 -17.85 -9.93
C PRO A 201 -7.49 -18.37 -9.04
N PHE A 202 -7.75 -18.44 -7.74
CA PHE A 202 -6.83 -18.90 -6.70
C PHE A 202 -5.64 -17.97 -6.41
N VAL A 203 -5.54 -16.82 -7.09
CA VAL A 203 -4.63 -15.74 -6.68
C VAL A 203 -5.38 -14.91 -5.64
N GLY A 204 -4.83 -14.88 -4.42
CA GLY A 204 -5.35 -14.08 -3.31
C GLY A 204 -4.20 -13.41 -2.56
N PRO A 205 -4.42 -12.85 -1.36
CA PRO A 205 -3.41 -12.05 -0.67
C PRO A 205 -2.12 -12.85 -0.40
N SER A 206 -2.24 -14.11 0.02
CA SER A 206 -1.07 -14.97 0.24
C SER A 206 -0.25 -15.23 -1.03
N ALA A 207 -0.90 -15.36 -2.19
CA ALA A 207 -0.20 -15.54 -3.46
C ALA A 207 0.48 -14.23 -3.89
N LEU A 208 -0.21 -13.10 -3.79
CA LEU A 208 0.34 -11.77 -4.09
C LEU A 208 1.54 -11.43 -3.20
N THR A 209 1.44 -11.70 -1.90
CA THR A 209 2.56 -11.57 -0.97
C THR A 209 3.72 -12.48 -1.40
N ALA A 210 3.49 -13.77 -1.62
CA ALA A 210 4.56 -14.69 -2.04
C ALA A 210 5.26 -14.22 -3.33
N MET A 211 4.49 -13.75 -4.32
CA MET A 211 5.05 -13.22 -5.57
C MET A 211 5.85 -11.93 -5.33
N LYS A 212 5.34 -10.98 -4.54
CA LYS A 212 6.03 -9.74 -4.17
C LYS A 212 7.41 -10.01 -3.56
N TRP A 213 7.48 -10.94 -2.61
CA TRP A 213 8.73 -11.27 -1.92
C TRP A 213 9.73 -12.03 -2.81
N PHE A 214 9.24 -12.90 -3.68
CA PHE A 214 10.11 -13.75 -4.50
C PHE A 214 10.61 -13.06 -5.78
N ALA A 215 9.77 -12.22 -6.39
CA ALA A 215 10.00 -11.66 -7.72
C ALA A 215 11.35 -10.94 -7.88
N PRO A 216 11.81 -10.06 -6.96
CA PRO A 216 13.09 -9.37 -7.11
C PRO A 216 14.27 -10.33 -7.28
N SER A 217 14.36 -11.35 -6.42
CA SER A 217 15.43 -12.35 -6.50
C SER A 217 15.41 -13.17 -7.79
N TRP A 218 14.22 -13.39 -8.35
CA TRP A 218 14.07 -14.07 -9.63
C TRP A 218 14.50 -13.17 -10.80
N VAL A 219 14.16 -11.88 -10.77
CA VAL A 219 14.59 -10.90 -11.77
C VAL A 219 16.11 -10.76 -11.77
N ASP A 220 16.73 -10.63 -10.60
CA ASP A 220 18.20 -10.58 -10.45
C ASP A 220 18.89 -11.82 -11.06
N SER A 221 18.25 -12.99 -10.99
CA SER A 221 18.80 -14.23 -11.56
C SER A 221 18.79 -14.28 -13.09
N LEU A 222 18.12 -13.34 -13.75
CA LEU A 222 18.08 -13.23 -15.21
C LEU A 222 19.23 -12.40 -15.79
N GLU A 223 19.93 -11.63 -14.96
CA GLU A 223 21.06 -10.76 -15.35
C GLU A 223 22.41 -11.50 -15.37
#